data_AF-A0A970MV82-F1
#
_entry.id   AF-A0A970MV82-F1
#
_cell.length_a   1.000
_cell.length_b   1.000
_cell.length_c   1.000
_cell.angle_alpha   90.00
_cell.angle_beta   90.00
_cell.angle_gamma   90.00
#
_symmetry.space_group_name_H-M   'P 1'
#
loop_
_entity.id
_entity.type
_entity.pdbx_description
1 polymer ?
#
loop_
_entity_poly.entity_id
_entity_poly.type
_entity_poly.pdbx_seq_one_letter_code
_entity_poly.pdbx_strand_id
1 'polypeptide(L)'
;MVAAIGGLLFVTKTSVRGKIGECITAMKSCAGDAATIIMVVLISTVSWAVIILGWQIALSSLSMNPGFGNVTAIVSIITIIGLLSCIPGSLGVSEVGVTEFMIHYGYAPPQAQAGALVLRAYGLLTVALSLVHLLVWRQVVGRAIGEKAGECRKKA
;
A
#
# COMPACT_ATOMS: atom_id res chain seq x y z
N MET A 1 -10.60 -0.70 -4.69
CA MET A 1 -11.01 0.48 -3.89
C MET A 1 -12.51 0.51 -3.58
N VAL A 2 -13.40 0.29 -4.55
CA VAL A 2 -14.86 0.15 -4.30
C VAL A 2 -15.18 -1.00 -3.33
N ALA A 3 -14.44 -2.11 -3.41
CA ALA A 3 -14.60 -3.25 -2.50
C ALA A 3 -14.23 -2.94 -1.03
N ALA A 4 -13.26 -2.05 -0.78
CA ALA A 4 -12.86 -1.68 0.57
C ALA A 4 -13.91 -0.77 1.22
N ILE A 5 -14.43 0.21 0.47
CA ILE A 5 -15.52 1.09 0.92
C ILE A 5 -16.81 0.28 1.10
N GLY A 6 -17.12 -0.63 0.16
CA GLY A 6 -18.29 -1.51 0.24
C GLY A 6 -18.22 -2.50 1.41
N GLY A 7 -17.05 -3.12 1.65
CA GLY A 7 -16.83 -4.00 2.79
C GLY A 7 -16.94 -3.26 4.13
N LEU A 8 -16.42 -2.03 4.21
CA LEU A 8 -16.51 -1.20 5.40
C LEU A 8 -17.97 -0.78 5.70
N LEU A 9 -18.71 -0.35 4.67
CA LEU A 9 -20.14 -0.04 4.81
C LEU A 9 -20.95 -1.28 5.21
N PHE A 10 -20.61 -2.45 4.65
CA PHE A 10 -21.24 -3.73 5.00
C PHE A 10 -21.01 -4.12 6.47
N VAL A 11 -19.79 -3.94 6.99
CA VAL A 11 -19.46 -4.18 8.41
C VAL A 11 -20.17 -3.19 9.34
N THR A 12 -20.32 -1.92 8.95
CA THR A 12 -21.04 -0.93 9.78
C THR A 12 -22.55 -1.20 9.86
N LYS A 13 -23.13 -1.83 8.83
CA LYS A 13 -24.59 -2.02 8.71
C LYS A 13 -25.09 -3.38 9.23
N THR A 14 -24.21 -4.37 9.39
CA THR A 14 -24.60 -5.72 9.82
C THR A 14 -24.47 -5.90 11.33
N SER A 15 -25.60 -5.98 12.03
CA SER A 15 -25.67 -6.37 13.44
C SER A 15 -25.87 -7.88 13.53
N VAL A 16 -24.79 -8.65 13.56
CA VAL A 16 -24.82 -10.12 13.64
C VAL A 16 -24.72 -10.57 15.11
N ARG A 17 -25.68 -11.38 15.57
CA ARG A 17 -25.78 -11.87 16.96
C ARG A 17 -25.08 -13.23 17.08
N GLY A 18 -24.14 -13.40 18.01
CA GLY A 18 -23.38 -14.66 18.25
C GLY A 18 -21.88 -14.42 18.53
N LYS A 19 -21.03 -15.47 18.48
CA LYS A 19 -19.55 -15.35 18.64
C LYS A 19 -18.90 -14.38 17.64
N ILE A 20 -19.49 -14.25 16.46
CA ILE A 20 -19.10 -13.26 15.45
C ILE A 20 -19.39 -11.83 15.96
N GLY A 21 -20.44 -11.65 16.77
CA GLY A 21 -20.78 -10.38 17.41
C GLY A 21 -19.74 -9.91 18.42
N GLU A 22 -19.10 -10.81 19.18
CA GLU A 22 -17.97 -10.47 20.07
C GLU A 22 -16.76 -10.00 19.26
N CYS A 23 -16.45 -10.68 18.15
CA CYS A 23 -15.37 -10.27 17.24
C CYS A 23 -15.69 -8.93 16.56
N ILE A 24 -16.93 -8.69 16.14
CA ILE A 24 -17.38 -7.39 15.60
C ILE A 24 -17.34 -6.31 16.67
N THR A 25 -17.66 -6.62 17.93
CA THR A 25 -17.61 -5.66 19.04
C THR A 25 -16.16 -5.31 19.39
N ALA A 26 -15.25 -6.29 19.35
CA ALA A 26 -13.81 -6.06 19.46
C ALA A 26 -13.26 -5.27 18.26
N MET A 27 -13.75 -5.53 17.04
CA MET A 27 -13.41 -4.71 15.88
C MET A 27 -13.96 -3.29 16.02
N LYS A 28 -15.17 -3.10 16.54
CA LYS A 28 -15.76 -1.77 16.78
C LYS A 28 -15.00 -1.01 17.87
N SER A 29 -14.52 -1.67 18.91
CA SER A 29 -13.67 -1.03 19.92
C SER A 29 -12.28 -0.67 19.37
N CYS A 30 -11.75 -1.44 18.41
CA CYS A 30 -10.50 -1.13 17.71
C CYS A 30 -10.66 -0.10 16.58
N ALA A 31 -11.83 -0.04 15.92
CA ALA A 31 -12.06 0.81 14.75
C ALA A 31 -12.22 2.29 15.11
N GLY A 32 -12.43 2.61 16.39
CA GLY A 32 -12.56 3.98 16.86
C GLY A 32 -13.78 4.70 16.28
N ASP A 33 -13.76 6.03 16.40
CA ASP A 33 -14.80 6.90 15.86
C ASP A 33 -14.94 6.78 14.33
N ALA A 34 -16.14 7.02 13.80
CA ALA A 34 -16.41 6.97 12.36
C ALA A 34 -15.49 7.91 11.57
N ALA A 35 -15.09 9.05 12.16
CA ALA A 35 -14.13 9.96 11.56
C ALA A 35 -12.76 9.31 11.33
N THR A 36 -12.27 8.49 12.27
CA THR A 36 -11.00 7.77 12.14
C THR A 36 -11.04 6.81 10.96
N ILE A 37 -12.13 6.07 10.81
CA ILE A 37 -12.30 5.12 9.70
C ILE A 37 -12.29 5.85 8.35
N ILE A 38 -13.03 6.96 8.24
CA ILE A 38 -13.04 7.80 7.03
C ILE A 38 -11.63 8.30 6.73
N MET A 39 -10.91 8.79 7.75
CA MET A 39 -9.54 9.27 7.61
C MET A 39 -8.60 8.17 7.12
N VAL A 40 -8.72 6.94 7.65
CA VAL A 40 -7.93 5.78 7.21
C VAL A 40 -8.24 5.41 5.75
N VAL A 41 -9.50 5.47 5.33
CA VAL A 41 -9.87 5.21 3.93
C VAL A 41 -9.31 6.29 2.99
N LEU A 42 -9.39 7.56 3.39
CA LEU A 42 -8.84 8.67 2.61
C LEU A 42 -7.33 8.58 2.50
N ILE A 43 -6.61 8.37 3.60
CA ILE A 43 -5.15 8.27 3.57
C ILE A 43 -4.70 7.03 2.78
N SER A 44 -5.42 5.91 2.89
CA SER A 44 -5.16 4.71 2.08
C SER A 44 -5.38 4.99 0.59
N THR A 45 -6.44 5.72 0.24
CA THR A 45 -6.76 6.09 -1.14
C THR A 45 -5.66 6.95 -1.75
N VAL A 46 -5.23 7.98 -1.02
CA VAL A 46 -4.12 8.84 -1.44
C VAL A 46 -2.82 8.04 -1.58
N SER A 47 -2.55 7.13 -0.64
CA SER A 47 -1.35 6.28 -0.67
C SER A 47 -1.32 5.40 -1.93
N TRP A 48 -2.46 4.77 -2.29
CA TRP A 48 -2.56 3.99 -3.52
C TRP A 48 -2.42 4.85 -4.78
N ALA A 49 -2.97 6.07 -4.80
CA ALA A 49 -2.77 6.98 -5.92
C ALA A 49 -1.28 7.32 -6.12
N VAL A 50 -0.53 7.54 -5.03
CA VAL A 50 0.92 7.76 -5.08
C VAL A 50 1.65 6.54 -5.64
N ILE A 51 1.25 5.31 -5.26
CA ILE A 51 1.83 4.07 -5.81
C ILE A 51 1.60 3.99 -7.32
N ILE A 52 0.38 4.24 -7.79
CA ILE A 52 0.02 4.20 -9.22
C ILE A 52 0.82 5.25 -10.00
N LEU A 53 0.94 6.47 -9.46
CA LEU A 53 1.76 7.52 -10.07
C LEU A 53 3.24 7.13 -10.13
N GLY A 54 3.78 6.52 -9.07
CA GLY A 54 5.14 6.01 -9.05
C GLY A 54 5.38 4.95 -10.12
N TRP A 55 4.42 4.03 -10.31
CA TRP A 55 4.47 3.03 -11.39
C TRP A 55 4.41 3.68 -12.78
N GLN A 56 3.51 4.65 -12.98
CA GLN A 56 3.42 5.38 -14.24
C GLN A 56 4.73 6.10 -14.57
N ILE A 57 5.35 6.78 -13.59
CA ILE A 57 6.62 7.48 -13.77
C ILE A 57 7.75 6.48 -14.08
N ALA A 58 7.82 5.37 -13.34
CA ALA A 58 8.81 4.32 -13.56
C ALA A 58 8.70 3.73 -14.97
N LEU A 59 7.49 3.41 -15.44
CA LEU A 59 7.28 2.90 -16.80
C LEU A 59 7.55 3.96 -17.87
N SER A 60 7.18 5.22 -17.61
CA SER A 60 7.46 6.34 -18.54
C SER A 60 8.96 6.55 -18.76
N SER A 61 9.81 6.20 -17.78
CA SER A 61 11.28 6.26 -17.94
C SER A 61 11.81 5.34 -19.04
N LEU A 62 11.06 4.29 -19.39
CA LEU A 62 11.37 3.35 -20.47
C LEU A 62 10.59 3.65 -21.75
N SER A 63 10.06 4.87 -21.88
CA SER A 63 9.16 5.27 -22.97
C SER A 63 7.91 4.40 -23.11
N MET A 64 7.49 3.73 -22.04
CA MET A 64 6.23 3.01 -21.99
C MET A 64 5.13 3.92 -21.46
N ASN A 65 4.07 4.09 -22.24
CA ASN A 65 2.89 4.83 -21.80
C ASN A 65 1.61 4.02 -22.02
N PRO A 66 1.37 2.98 -21.18
CA PRO A 66 0.14 2.20 -21.23
C PRO A 66 -1.12 3.02 -20.88
N GLY A 67 -0.96 4.23 -20.34
CA GLY A 67 -2.07 5.08 -19.88
C GLY A 67 -2.49 4.76 -18.44
N PHE A 68 -2.98 5.79 -17.75
CA PHE A 68 -3.24 5.73 -16.30
C PHE A 68 -4.25 4.64 -15.89
N GLY A 69 -5.29 4.43 -16.70
CA GLY A 69 -6.30 3.38 -16.44
C GLY A 69 -5.70 1.97 -16.51
N ASN A 70 -4.82 1.72 -17.48
CA ASN A 70 -4.16 0.43 -17.63
C ASN A 70 -3.16 0.19 -16.50
N VAL A 71 -2.35 1.19 -16.12
CA VAL A 71 -1.46 1.07 -14.95
C VAL A 71 -2.27 0.77 -13.68
N THR A 72 -3.39 1.45 -13.47
CA THR A 72 -4.29 1.20 -12.34
C THR A 72 -4.80 -0.24 -12.33
N ALA A 73 -5.22 -0.76 -13.49
CA ALA A 73 -5.69 -2.14 -13.63
C ALA A 73 -4.57 -3.15 -13.34
N ILE A 74 -3.38 -2.97 -13.94
CA ILE A 74 -2.22 -3.83 -13.72
C ILE A 74 -1.85 -3.85 -12.24
N VAL A 75 -1.68 -2.69 -11.61
CA VAL A 75 -1.37 -2.59 -10.16
C VAL A 75 -2.40 -3.36 -9.34
N SER A 76 -3.68 -3.18 -9.62
CA SER A 76 -4.76 -3.83 -8.86
C SER A 76 -4.73 -5.36 -9.03
N ILE A 77 -4.60 -5.84 -10.26
CA ILE A 77 -4.58 -7.27 -10.57
C ILE A 77 -3.34 -7.93 -9.97
N ILE A 78 -2.15 -7.37 -10.20
CA ILE A 78 -0.89 -7.91 -9.68
C ILE A 78 -0.88 -7.90 -8.14
N THR A 79 -1.47 -6.89 -7.51
CA THR A 79 -1.62 -6.87 -6.04
C THR A 79 -2.51 -8.02 -5.57
N ILE A 80 -3.66 -8.23 -6.21
CA ILE A 80 -4.57 -9.33 -5.85
C ILE A 80 -3.88 -10.69 -6.06
N ILE A 81 -3.25 -10.91 -7.21
CA ILE A 81 -2.54 -12.15 -7.52
C ILE A 81 -1.39 -12.36 -6.51
N GLY A 82 -0.64 -11.32 -6.17
CA GLY A 82 0.43 -11.39 -5.19
C GLY A 82 -0.06 -11.72 -3.77
N LEU A 83 -1.25 -11.23 -3.39
CA LEU A 83 -1.88 -11.61 -2.12
C LEU A 83 -2.37 -13.06 -2.14
N LEU A 84 -2.96 -13.50 -3.25
CA LEU A 84 -3.48 -14.87 -3.40
C LEU A 84 -2.37 -15.91 -3.53
N SER A 85 -1.19 -15.54 -4.02
CA SER A 85 -0.07 -16.47 -4.16
C SER A 85 0.58 -16.81 -2.82
N CYS A 86 0.38 -16.00 -1.77
CA CYS A 86 1.04 -16.13 -0.47
C CYS A 86 2.58 -16.19 -0.57
N ILE A 87 3.16 -15.71 -1.68
CA ILE A 87 4.61 -15.69 -1.88
C ILE A 87 5.17 -14.41 -1.26
N PRO A 88 6.14 -14.49 -0.34
CA PRO A 88 6.72 -13.31 0.29
C PRO A 88 7.35 -12.40 -0.78
N GLY A 89 6.87 -11.16 -0.82
CA GLY A 89 7.33 -10.16 -1.79
C GLY A 89 6.93 -10.42 -3.24
N SER A 90 6.03 -11.38 -3.52
CA SER A 90 5.50 -11.69 -4.86
C SER A 90 6.58 -11.95 -5.93
N LEU A 91 7.74 -12.48 -5.51
CA LEU A 91 8.87 -12.77 -6.39
C LEU A 91 8.48 -13.77 -7.48
N GLY A 92 8.80 -13.43 -8.72
CA GLY A 92 8.46 -14.20 -9.93
C GLY A 92 7.04 -13.92 -10.42
N VAL A 93 6.05 -13.89 -9.53
CA VAL A 93 4.64 -13.70 -9.90
C VAL A 93 4.39 -12.29 -10.42
N SER A 94 4.92 -11.27 -9.73
CA SER A 94 4.75 -9.89 -10.15
C SER A 94 5.47 -9.60 -11.47
N GLU A 95 6.66 -10.16 -11.66
CA GLU A 95 7.51 -9.96 -12.83
C GLU A 95 6.90 -10.61 -14.07
N VAL A 96 6.46 -11.86 -13.96
CA VAL A 96 5.77 -12.58 -15.05
C VAL A 96 4.45 -11.90 -15.37
N GLY A 97 3.64 -11.59 -14.34
CA GLY A 97 2.34 -10.95 -14.55
C GLY A 97 2.45 -9.60 -15.25
N VAL A 98 3.35 -8.72 -14.80
CA VAL A 98 3.58 -7.42 -15.45
C VAL A 98 4.10 -7.61 -16.87
N THR A 99 5.03 -8.54 -17.10
CA THR A 99 5.58 -8.80 -18.44
C THR A 99 4.48 -9.22 -19.40
N GLU A 100 3.64 -10.18 -19.01
CA GLU A 100 2.52 -10.65 -19.82
C GLU A 100 1.51 -9.53 -20.12
N PHE A 101 1.17 -8.70 -19.12
CA PHE A 101 0.30 -7.53 -19.36
C PHE A 101 0.92 -6.56 -20.36
N MET A 102 2.21 -6.25 -20.25
CA MET A 102 2.88 -5.33 -21.18
C MET A 102 2.96 -5.91 -22.59
N ILE A 103 3.23 -7.22 -22.74
CA ILE A 103 3.18 -7.90 -24.04
C ILE A 103 1.75 -7.82 -24.62
N HIS A 104 0.73 -8.03 -23.80
CA HIS A 104 -0.67 -7.89 -24.21
C HIS A 104 -1.02 -6.47 -24.67
N TYR A 105 -0.40 -5.44 -24.08
CA TYR A 105 -0.53 -4.04 -24.53
C TYR A 105 0.32 -3.71 -25.77
N GLY A 106 1.02 -4.67 -26.36
CA GLY A 106 1.76 -4.52 -27.61
C GLY A 106 3.23 -4.13 -27.46
N TYR A 107 3.79 -4.15 -26.25
CA TYR A 107 5.22 -3.91 -26.05
C TYR A 107 6.05 -5.14 -26.41
N ALA A 108 7.25 -4.91 -26.96
CA ALA A 108 8.17 -6.00 -27.30
C ALA A 108 8.61 -6.75 -26.04
N PRO A 109 8.83 -8.08 -26.09
CA PRO A 109 9.20 -8.87 -24.90
C PRO A 109 10.40 -8.34 -24.11
N PRO A 110 11.52 -7.90 -24.73
CA PRO A 110 12.64 -7.33 -23.99
C PRO A 110 12.27 -6.03 -23.27
N GLN A 111 11.41 -5.21 -23.87
CA GLN A 111 10.94 -3.97 -23.27
C GLN A 111 10.04 -4.30 -22.08
N ALA A 112 9.06 -5.20 -22.26
CA ALA A 112 8.14 -5.65 -21.22
C ALA A 112 8.89 -6.19 -19.97
N GLN A 113 9.92 -7.00 -20.18
CA GLN A 113 10.78 -7.50 -19.10
C GLN A 113 11.55 -6.38 -18.38
N ALA A 114 12.08 -5.39 -19.13
CA ALA A 114 12.69 -4.21 -18.54
C ALA A 114 11.68 -3.41 -17.69
N GLY A 115 10.43 -3.31 -18.15
CA GLY A 115 9.32 -2.71 -17.39
C GLY A 115 9.04 -3.42 -16.07
N ALA A 116 9.01 -4.76 -16.08
CA ALA A 116 8.87 -5.54 -14.86
C ALA A 116 10.05 -5.31 -13.88
N LEU A 117 11.28 -5.31 -14.38
CA LEU A 117 12.48 -5.06 -13.58
C LEU A 117 12.52 -3.64 -12.98
N VAL A 118 12.14 -2.61 -13.75
CA VAL A 118 12.15 -1.23 -13.25
C VAL A 118 11.12 -1.03 -12.14
N LEU A 119 9.95 -1.68 -12.24
CA LEU A 119 8.95 -1.67 -11.19
C LEU A 119 9.42 -2.40 -9.92
N ARG A 120 10.25 -3.44 -10.08
CA ARG A 120 10.89 -4.12 -8.95
C ARG A 120 11.91 -3.23 -8.26
N ALA A 121 12.76 -2.55 -9.04
CA ALA A 121 13.72 -1.58 -8.53
C ALA A 121 13.01 -0.43 -7.80
N TYR A 122 11.88 0.05 -8.32
CA TYR A 122 11.02 1.02 -7.63
C TYR A 122 10.55 0.50 -6.27
N GLY A 123 10.11 -0.76 -6.18
CA GLY A 123 9.75 -1.39 -4.90
C GLY A 123 10.91 -1.45 -3.90
N LEU A 124 12.15 -1.69 -4.36
CA LEU A 124 13.33 -1.65 -3.48
C LEU A 124 13.65 -0.22 -3.02
N LEU A 125 13.48 0.77 -3.91
CA LEU A 125 13.65 2.18 -3.58
C LEU A 125 12.66 2.63 -2.50
N THR A 126 11.39 2.24 -2.60
CA THR A 126 10.38 2.62 -1.59
C THR A 126 10.67 1.97 -0.23
N VAL A 127 11.17 0.73 -0.20
CA VAL A 127 11.66 0.09 1.04
C VAL A 127 12.84 0.85 1.62
N ALA A 128 13.83 1.21 0.80
CA ALA A 128 14.99 1.99 1.26
C ALA A 128 14.57 3.35 1.84
N LEU A 129 13.69 4.08 1.15
CA LEU A 129 13.14 5.34 1.65
C LEU A 129 12.36 5.16 2.96
N SER A 130 11.61 4.06 3.09
CA SER A 130 10.88 3.73 4.32
C SER A 130 11.82 3.46 5.49
N LEU A 131 12.95 2.78 5.26
CA LEU A 131 13.98 2.56 6.27
C LEU A 131 14.65 3.87 6.69
N VAL A 132 14.98 4.74 5.74
CA VAL A 132 15.52 6.08 6.03
C VAL A 132 14.51 6.88 6.85
N HIS A 133 13.24 6.88 6.46
CA HIS A 133 12.16 7.55 7.19
C HIS A 133 12.06 7.05 8.64
N LEU A 134 12.10 5.72 8.84
CA LEU A 134 12.06 5.12 10.18
C LEU A 134 13.25 5.54 11.05
N LEU A 135 14.46 5.57 10.49
CA LEU A 135 15.67 6.00 11.20
C LEU A 135 15.59 7.46 11.62
N VAL A 136 15.18 8.34 10.71
CA VAL A 136 15.00 9.78 10.99
C VAL A 136 13.91 9.98 12.05
N TRP A 137 12.76 9.31 11.90
CA TRP A 137 11.68 9.39 12.86
C TRP A 137 12.12 8.96 14.27
N ARG A 138 12.87 7.87 14.36
CA ARG A 138 13.42 7.36 15.64
C ARG A 138 14.37 8.37 16.29
N GLN A 139 15.17 9.10 15.52
CA GLN A 139 16.05 10.14 16.04
C GLN A 139 15.26 11.38 16.51
N VAL A 140 14.28 11.83 15.73
CA VAL A 140 13.49 13.03 16.06
C VAL A 140 12.59 12.77 17.27
N VAL A 141 11.81 11.69 17.26
CA VAL A 141 10.92 11.34 18.37
C VAL A 141 11.70 10.91 19.61
N GLY A 142 12.82 10.19 19.43
CA GLY A 142 13.71 9.83 20.53
C GLY A 142 14.22 11.06 21.29
N ARG A 143 14.56 12.15 20.58
CA ARG A 143 14.96 13.42 21.20
C ARG A 143 13.81 14.08 21.95
N ALA A 144 12.62 14.15 21.34
CA ALA A 144 11.45 14.78 21.96
C ALA A 144 10.98 14.07 23.25
N ILE A 145 11.07 12.74 23.30
CA ILE A 145 10.76 11.96 24.50
C ILE A 145 11.83 12.17 25.58
N GLY A 146 13.11 12.22 25.20
CA GLY A 146 14.21 12.47 26.12
C GLY A 146 14.13 13.84 26.80
N GLU A 147 13.76 14.90 26.06
CA GLU A 147 13.57 16.25 26.62
C GLU A 147 12.42 16.28 27.65
N LYS A 148 11.27 15.68 27.33
CA LYS A 148 10.13 15.61 28.26
C LYS A 148 10.46 14.83 29.53
N ALA A 149 11.24 13.74 29.43
CA ALA A 149 11.66 12.95 30.59
C ALA A 149 12.61 13.75 31.51
N GLY A 150 13.51 14.55 30.93
CA GLY A 150 14.39 15.44 31.69
C GLY A 150 13.64 16.56 32.43
N GLU A 151 12.58 17.09 31.84
CA GLU A 151 11.76 18.14 32.45
C GLU A 151 10.96 17.61 33.66
N CYS A 152 10.39 16.40 33.58
CA CYS A 152 9.72 15.77 34.73
C CYS A 152 10.67 15.50 35.90
N ARG A 153 11.93 15.13 35.64
CA ARG A 153 12.93 14.88 36.70
C ARG A 153 13.37 16.14 37.43
N LYS A 154 13.35 17.30 36.78
CA LYS A 154 13.67 18.59 37.41
C LYS A 154 12.53 19.15 38.28
N LYS A 155 11.31 18.65 38.10
CA LYS A 155 10.11 19.08 38.85
C LYS A 155 9.76 18.16 40.03
N ALA A 156 10.48 17.05 40.19
CA ALA A 156 10.36 16.10 41.30
C ALA A 156 11.49 16.32 42.32
#